data_AF-A0A2P2L817-F1
#
_entry.id   AF-A0A2P2L817-F1
#
_cell.length_a   1.000
_cell.length_b   1.000
_cell.length_c   1.000
_cell.angle_alpha   90.00
_cell.angle_beta   90.00
_cell.angle_gamma   90.00
#
_symmetry.space_group_name_H-M   'P 1'
#
loop_
_entity.id
_entity.type
_entity.pdbx_description
1 polymer ?
#
loop_
_entity_poly.entity_id
_entity_poly.type
_entity_poly.pdbx_seq_one_letter_code
_entity_poly.pdbx_strand_id
1 'polypeptide(L)'
;MDKKKKEIIRLERESVIPILKPKLVMTLANLIEHSSDRTEFLKLCKRVEYTIRAWYLLQFEDLMQLYSLFDPVTGAKKLEQQNLTPEEIDVLEQNFLTYLFQVMEKSNFKITTDEEIDVALSGQYLLNLPITVDESKLDKGLLKKYFAEHPQENLPDFSDKYVIFRRGIGLDQTADYFVMEKVDMLIARFWAFLLRVTRLEKLLSRRSSGRHKKQPKKNEEIQPEPDEDELYVERIRLENMELRF
;
A
#
# COMPACT_ATOMS: atom_id res chain seq x y z
N MET A 1 -26.21 -25.95 -9.92
CA MET A 1 -24.92 -26.01 -9.23
C MET A 1 -24.20 -24.72 -9.54
N ASP A 2 -24.28 -23.74 -8.64
CA ASP A 2 -23.54 -22.48 -8.80
C ASP A 2 -22.05 -22.78 -8.68
N LYS A 3 -21.29 -22.52 -9.75
CA LYS A 3 -19.82 -22.46 -9.67
C LYS A 3 -19.51 -21.36 -8.66
N LYS A 4 -19.04 -21.74 -7.46
CA LYS A 4 -18.57 -20.76 -6.46
C LYS A 4 -17.57 -19.84 -7.16
N LYS A 5 -17.87 -18.54 -7.21
CA LYS A 5 -16.95 -17.53 -7.73
C LYS A 5 -15.66 -17.65 -6.93
N LYS A 6 -14.55 -17.92 -7.61
CA LYS A 6 -13.22 -17.88 -7.03
C LYS A 6 -13.01 -16.48 -6.48
N GLU A 7 -12.67 -16.39 -5.20
CA GLU A 7 -12.32 -15.11 -4.57
C GLU A 7 -10.87 -14.82 -4.97
N ILE A 8 -10.70 -13.97 -5.97
CA ILE A 8 -9.40 -13.60 -6.49
C ILE A 8 -9.03 -12.27 -5.85
N ILE A 9 -7.90 -12.26 -5.14
CA ILE A 9 -7.30 -11.03 -4.61
C ILE A 9 -6.30 -10.53 -5.66
N ARG A 10 -6.45 -9.26 -6.05
CA ARG A 10 -5.46 -8.57 -6.87
C ARG A 10 -4.34 -8.10 -5.95
N LEU A 11 -3.15 -8.67 -6.13
CA LEU A 11 -1.96 -8.17 -5.46
C LEU A 11 -1.26 -7.18 -6.38
N GLU A 12 -1.16 -5.94 -5.93
CA GLU A 12 -0.35 -4.94 -6.61
C GLU A 12 1.13 -5.36 -6.48
N ARG A 13 1.71 -5.87 -7.56
CA ARG A 13 3.16 -6.08 -7.61
C ARG A 13 3.86 -4.73 -7.67
N GLU A 14 4.99 -4.64 -6.99
CA GLU A 14 5.92 -3.53 -7.22
C GLU A 14 6.33 -3.55 -8.70
N SER A 15 6.20 -2.40 -9.37
CA SER A 15 6.68 -2.17 -10.73
C SER A 15 8.21 -2.12 -10.73
N VAL A 16 8.84 -3.28 -10.59
CA VAL A 16 10.29 -3.43 -10.54
C VAL A 16 10.76 -4.31 -11.69
N ILE A 17 11.85 -3.89 -12.33
CA ILE A 17 12.62 -4.76 -13.20
C ILE A 17 13.49 -5.62 -12.27
N PRO A 18 13.24 -6.93 -12.11
CA PRO A 18 13.95 -7.78 -11.14
C PRO A 18 15.37 -8.15 -11.61
N ILE A 19 15.90 -7.43 -12.60
CA ILE A 19 17.19 -7.67 -13.22
C ILE A 19 18.14 -6.59 -12.76
N LEU A 20 19.30 -7.00 -12.25
CA LEU A 20 20.38 -6.08 -11.92
C LEU A 20 20.74 -5.23 -13.14
N LYS A 21 20.70 -3.90 -12.99
CA LYS A 21 21.04 -2.95 -14.06
C LYS A 21 22.36 -3.29 -14.80
N PRO A 22 23.48 -3.67 -14.14
CA PRO A 22 24.69 -4.06 -14.85
C PRO A 22 24.49 -5.27 -15.78
N LYS A 23 23.67 -6.24 -15.36
CA LYS A 23 23.34 -7.43 -16.15
C LYS A 23 22.50 -7.05 -17.37
N LEU A 24 21.51 -6.16 -17.20
CA LEU A 24 20.69 -5.65 -18.30
C LEU A 24 21.56 -4.92 -19.33
N VAL A 25 22.38 -3.97 -18.87
CA VAL A 25 23.27 -3.18 -19.74
C VAL A 25 24.25 -4.08 -20.49
N MET A 26 24.88 -5.03 -19.81
CA MET A 26 25.84 -5.94 -20.45
C MET A 26 25.17 -6.85 -21.49
N THR A 27 23.98 -7.37 -21.17
CA THR A 27 23.22 -8.23 -22.09
C THR A 27 22.86 -7.46 -23.36
N LEU A 28 22.33 -6.24 -23.22
CA LEU A 28 22.01 -5.38 -24.37
C LEU A 28 23.26 -5.00 -25.17
N ALA A 29 24.36 -4.67 -24.51
CA ALA A 29 25.61 -4.33 -25.18
C ALA A 29 26.16 -5.51 -26.00
N ASN A 30 26.03 -6.75 -25.51
CA ASN A 30 26.52 -7.94 -26.21
C ASN A 30 25.71 -8.29 -27.47
N LEU A 31 24.46 -7.81 -27.59
CA LEU A 31 23.61 -8.02 -28.78
C LEU A 31 24.00 -7.11 -29.96
N ILE A 32 24.76 -6.03 -29.71
CA ILE A 32 25.21 -5.11 -30.75
C ILE A 32 26.39 -5.75 -31.49
N GLU A 33 26.40 -5.81 -32.81
CA GLU A 33 27.46 -6.50 -33.56
C GLU A 33 28.76 -5.69 -33.65
N HIS A 34 28.66 -4.39 -33.92
CA HIS A 34 29.82 -3.51 -34.11
C HIS A 34 30.42 -3.04 -32.78
N SER A 35 31.74 -3.15 -32.66
CA SER A 35 32.47 -2.75 -31.44
C SER A 35 32.43 -1.24 -31.18
N SER A 36 32.37 -0.41 -32.23
CA SER A 36 32.14 1.04 -32.12
C SER A 36 30.83 1.34 -31.38
N ASP A 37 29.75 0.74 -31.85
CA ASP A 37 28.39 1.01 -31.40
C ASP A 37 28.18 0.51 -29.98
N ARG A 38 28.83 -0.61 -29.61
CA ARG A 38 28.91 -1.08 -28.21
C ARG A 38 29.49 -0.01 -27.28
N THR A 39 30.59 0.63 -27.67
CA THR A 39 31.21 1.66 -26.83
C THR A 39 30.35 2.92 -26.72
N GLU A 40 29.65 3.30 -27.79
CA GLU A 40 28.71 4.42 -27.77
C GLU A 40 27.49 4.14 -26.90
N PHE A 41 26.91 2.94 -27.00
CA PHE A 41 25.81 2.49 -26.15
C PHE A 41 26.19 2.53 -24.66
N LEU A 42 27.38 2.05 -24.29
CA LEU A 42 27.85 2.11 -22.90
C LEU A 42 28.07 3.56 -22.43
N LYS A 43 28.55 4.46 -23.30
CA LYS A 43 28.65 5.89 -23.00
C LYS A 43 27.26 6.51 -22.77
N LEU A 44 26.28 6.17 -23.61
CA LEU A 44 24.89 6.61 -23.46
C LEU A 44 24.33 6.15 -22.11
N CYS A 45 24.46 4.86 -21.78
CA CYS A 45 23.99 4.31 -20.49
C CYS A 45 24.57 5.06 -19.29
N LYS A 46 25.89 5.36 -19.32
CA LYS A 46 26.55 6.14 -18.27
C LYS A 46 26.03 7.57 -18.20
N ARG A 47 25.82 8.23 -19.35
CA ARG A 47 25.28 9.60 -19.39
C ARG A 47 23.87 9.65 -18.80
N VAL A 48 22.98 8.75 -19.21
CA VAL A 48 21.62 8.64 -18.67
C VAL A 48 21.66 8.43 -17.16
N GLU A 49 22.52 7.55 -16.66
CA GLU A 49 22.71 7.33 -15.22
C GLU A 49 23.15 8.60 -14.48
N TYR A 50 24.15 9.31 -14.98
CA TYR A 50 24.61 10.54 -14.34
C TYR A 50 23.55 11.64 -14.37
N THR A 51 22.82 11.78 -15.47
CA THR A 51 21.72 12.74 -15.58
C THR A 51 20.62 12.44 -14.57
N ILE A 52 20.19 11.18 -14.47
CA ILE A 52 19.17 10.76 -13.50
C ILE A 52 19.67 11.00 -12.06
N ARG A 53 20.92 10.63 -11.77
CA ARG A 53 21.52 10.84 -10.44
C ARG A 53 21.61 12.31 -10.07
N ALA A 54 22.00 13.18 -11.01
CA ALA A 54 22.07 14.61 -10.79
C ALA A 54 20.67 15.21 -10.54
N TRP A 55 19.65 14.74 -11.29
CA TRP A 55 18.28 15.18 -11.09
C TRP A 55 17.73 14.82 -9.70
N TYR A 56 17.98 13.58 -9.24
CA TYR A 56 17.62 13.18 -7.88
C TYR A 56 18.38 13.95 -6.81
N LEU A 57 19.65 14.27 -7.05
CA LEU A 57 20.46 15.04 -6.10
C LEU A 57 19.89 16.45 -5.91
N LEU A 58 19.49 17.13 -6.99
CA LEU A 58 18.84 18.45 -6.91
C LEU A 58 17.52 18.38 -6.13
N GLN A 59 16.66 17.40 -6.44
CA GLN A 59 15.41 17.20 -5.69
C GLN A 59 15.64 16.91 -4.20
N PHE A 60 16.70 16.17 -3.89
CA PHE A 60 17.07 15.87 -2.51
C PHE A 60 17.63 17.09 -1.78
N GLU A 61 18.42 17.94 -2.44
CA GLU A 61 18.95 19.17 -1.86
C GLU A 61 17.82 20.12 -1.43
N ASP A 62 16.82 20.34 -2.30
CA ASP A 62 15.66 21.20 -2.00
C ASP A 62 14.87 20.67 -0.79
N LEU A 63 14.61 19.36 -0.75
CA LEU A 63 13.94 18.71 0.36
C LEU A 63 14.76 18.82 1.66
N MET A 64 16.07 18.65 1.59
CA MET A 64 16.96 18.74 2.75
C MET A 64 17.07 20.15 3.31
N GLN A 65 17.02 21.18 2.45
CA GLN A 65 16.97 22.57 2.90
C GLN A 65 15.71 22.83 3.72
N LEU A 66 14.54 22.40 3.22
CA LEU A 66 13.27 22.51 3.93
C LEU A 66 13.26 21.68 5.22
N TYR A 67 13.71 20.43 5.17
CA TYR A 67 13.85 19.59 6.36
C TYR A 67 14.69 20.27 7.45
N SER A 68 15.75 20.97 7.05
CA SER A 68 16.65 21.62 8.01
C SER A 68 15.97 22.70 8.85
N LEU A 69 14.85 23.28 8.39
CA LEU A 69 14.04 24.26 9.11
C LEU A 69 13.10 23.60 10.13
N PHE A 70 12.68 22.36 9.85
CA PHE A 70 11.70 21.62 10.66
C PHE A 70 12.32 20.48 11.47
N ASP A 71 13.65 20.42 11.53
CA ASP A 71 14.38 19.46 12.35
C ASP A 71 14.00 19.59 13.84
N PRO A 72 13.65 18.50 14.52
CA PRO A 72 13.15 18.55 15.90
C PRO A 72 14.15 19.13 16.92
N VAL A 73 15.44 19.13 16.61
CA VAL A 73 16.49 19.61 17.55
C VAL A 73 16.85 21.07 17.31
N THR A 74 17.01 21.46 16.04
CA THR A 74 17.57 22.77 15.65
C THR A 74 16.61 23.67 14.90
N GLY A 75 15.47 23.16 14.43
CA GLY A 75 14.54 23.86 13.56
C GLY A 75 13.98 25.14 14.17
N ALA A 76 13.48 25.08 15.41
CA ALA A 76 12.92 26.25 16.10
C ALA A 76 13.90 27.45 16.14
N LYS A 77 15.18 27.20 16.44
CA LYS A 77 16.21 28.25 16.46
C LYS A 77 16.47 28.85 15.08
N LYS A 78 16.41 28.04 14.02
CA LYS A 78 16.62 28.52 12.65
C LYS A 78 15.44 29.35 12.16
N LEU A 79 14.21 28.94 12.50
CA LEU A 79 13.01 29.72 12.20
C LEU A 79 13.05 31.09 12.90
N GLU A 80 13.45 31.12 14.17
CA GLU A 80 13.67 32.38 14.92
C GLU A 80 14.74 33.26 14.27
N GLN A 81 15.86 32.68 13.81
CA GLN A 81 16.94 33.43 13.16
C GLN A 81 16.50 34.05 11.82
N GLN A 82 15.57 33.41 11.11
CA GLN A 82 15.09 33.88 9.81
C GLN A 82 13.97 34.91 9.91
N ASN A 83 13.42 35.16 11.11
CA ASN A 83 12.32 36.11 11.36
C ASN A 83 11.13 35.92 10.40
N LEU A 84 10.80 34.67 10.07
CA LEU A 84 9.68 34.35 9.20
C LEU A 84 8.35 34.61 9.90
N THR A 85 7.37 35.08 9.12
CA THR A 85 5.99 35.21 9.60
C THR A 85 5.34 33.84 9.73
N PRO A 86 4.33 33.67 10.61
CA PRO A 86 3.61 32.40 10.72
C PRO A 86 3.00 31.91 9.40
N GLU A 87 2.56 32.83 8.53
CA GLU A 87 1.99 32.51 7.22
C GLU A 87 3.05 31.96 6.25
N GLU A 88 4.27 32.50 6.28
CA GLU A 88 5.39 31.98 5.48
C GLU A 88 5.83 30.59 5.97
N ILE A 89 5.81 30.36 7.28
CA ILE A 89 6.11 29.05 7.86
C ILE A 89 5.08 28.02 7.39
N ASP A 90 3.79 28.34 7.45
CA ASP A 90 2.71 27.47 6.95
C ASP A 90 2.96 27.06 5.48
N VAL A 91 3.36 28.00 4.61
CA VAL A 91 3.67 27.71 3.20
C VAL A 91 4.88 26.77 3.08
N LEU A 92 5.94 26.99 3.87
CA LEU A 92 7.13 26.13 3.86
C LEU A 92 6.82 24.72 4.36
N GLU A 93 5.94 24.56 5.35
CA GLU A 93 5.48 23.26 5.84
C GLU A 93 4.70 22.50 4.75
N GLN A 94 3.77 23.16 4.05
CA GLN A 94 3.03 22.54 2.95
C GLN A 94 3.95 22.17 1.77
N ASN A 95 4.94 23.01 1.46
CA ASN A 95 5.94 22.71 0.44
C ASN A 95 6.80 21.49 0.84
N PHE A 96 7.20 21.42 2.10
CA PHE A 96 7.94 20.26 2.62
C PHE A 96 7.12 18.97 2.46
N LEU A 97 5.85 18.97 2.85
CA LEU A 97 4.97 17.82 2.64
C LEU A 97 4.85 17.47 1.17
N THR A 98 4.62 18.45 0.29
CA THR A 98 4.51 18.21 -1.15
C THR A 98 5.72 17.46 -1.71
N TYR A 99 6.94 17.90 -1.38
CA TYR A 99 8.16 17.21 -1.83
C TYR A 99 8.32 15.84 -1.17
N LEU A 100 8.02 15.71 0.12
CA LEU A 100 8.10 14.44 0.83
C LEU A 100 7.17 13.39 0.20
N PHE A 101 5.90 13.73 -0.03
CA PHE A 101 4.93 12.83 -0.64
C PHE A 101 5.31 12.47 -2.08
N GLN A 102 5.83 13.42 -2.87
CA GLN A 102 6.36 13.12 -4.21
C GLN A 102 7.53 12.12 -4.17
N VAL A 103 8.44 12.26 -3.20
CA VAL A 103 9.55 11.32 -3.03
C VAL A 103 9.04 9.94 -2.61
N MET A 104 8.06 9.88 -1.71
CA MET A 104 7.42 8.63 -1.29
C MET A 104 6.74 7.93 -2.47
N GLU A 105 5.96 8.66 -3.27
CA GLU A 105 5.28 8.16 -4.46
C GLU A 105 6.27 7.65 -5.52
N LYS A 106 7.30 8.44 -5.87
CA LYS A 106 8.36 8.02 -6.79
C LYS A 106 9.14 6.79 -6.31
N SER A 107 9.17 6.57 -5.00
CA SER A 107 9.81 5.43 -4.36
C SER A 107 8.86 4.23 -4.18
N ASN A 108 7.68 4.26 -4.83
CA ASN A 108 6.63 3.23 -4.78
C ASN A 108 6.06 2.98 -3.38
N PHE A 109 6.13 3.96 -2.47
CA PHE A 109 5.40 3.89 -1.21
C PHE A 109 3.95 4.30 -1.43
N LYS A 110 3.03 3.61 -0.76
CA LYS A 110 1.61 3.91 -0.75
C LYS A 110 1.16 4.19 0.67
N ILE A 111 0.22 5.13 0.82
CA ILE A 111 -0.45 5.35 2.10
C ILE A 111 -1.29 4.11 2.41
N THR A 112 -1.23 3.67 3.65
CA THR A 112 -1.95 2.49 4.12
C THR A 112 -3.42 2.83 4.32
N THR A 113 -4.32 1.94 3.88
CA THR A 113 -5.77 2.09 4.06
C THR A 113 -6.26 1.45 5.36
N ASP A 114 -7.45 1.80 5.84
CA ASP A 114 -8.04 1.17 7.03
C ASP A 114 -8.17 -0.36 6.87
N GLU A 115 -8.53 -0.83 5.67
CA GLU A 115 -8.65 -2.28 5.40
C GLU A 115 -7.31 -3.00 5.55
N GLU A 116 -6.21 -2.39 5.11
CA GLU A 116 -4.86 -2.95 5.24
C GLU A 116 -4.37 -2.94 6.69
N ILE A 117 -4.75 -1.91 7.45
CA ILE A 117 -4.44 -1.80 8.88
C ILE A 117 -5.20 -2.88 9.66
N ASP A 118 -6.50 -3.07 9.39
CA ASP A 118 -7.31 -4.10 10.01
C ASP A 118 -6.71 -5.50 9.78
N VAL A 119 -6.25 -5.77 8.56
CA VAL A 119 -5.55 -7.01 8.24
C VAL A 119 -4.25 -7.13 9.04
N ALA A 120 -3.44 -6.07 9.10
CA ALA A 120 -2.19 -6.07 9.87
C ALA A 120 -2.42 -6.31 11.37
N LEU A 121 -3.44 -5.67 11.96
CA LEU A 121 -3.83 -5.84 13.37
C LEU A 121 -4.44 -7.21 13.68
N SER A 122 -4.94 -7.93 12.67
CA SER A 122 -5.42 -9.31 12.84
C SER A 122 -4.29 -10.35 12.83
N GLY A 123 -3.06 -9.96 12.47
CA GLY A 123 -1.93 -10.86 12.35
C GLY A 123 -1.49 -11.49 13.67
N GLN A 124 -1.09 -12.77 13.63
CA GLN A 124 -0.61 -13.49 14.82
C GLN A 124 0.82 -13.13 15.22
N TYR A 125 1.56 -12.44 14.35
CA TYR A 125 2.96 -12.05 14.55
C TYR A 125 3.14 -10.60 15.00
N LEU A 126 2.13 -10.03 15.66
CA LEU A 126 2.23 -8.68 16.20
C LEU A 126 3.32 -8.62 17.27
N LEU A 127 4.13 -7.56 17.17
CA LEU A 127 5.02 -7.18 18.24
C LEU A 127 4.15 -6.71 19.41
N ASN A 128 3.96 -7.56 20.43
CA ASN A 128 3.09 -7.29 21.57
C ASN A 128 3.67 -6.27 22.58
N LEU A 129 4.53 -5.35 22.13
CA LEU A 129 4.98 -4.25 22.97
C LEU A 129 3.86 -3.21 23.06
N PRO A 130 3.54 -2.70 24.26
CA PRO A 130 2.53 -1.66 24.43
C PRO A 130 3.10 -0.31 23.99
N ILE A 131 3.29 -0.14 22.67
CA ILE A 131 3.70 1.10 22.05
C ILE A 131 2.41 1.77 21.54
N THR A 132 2.00 2.83 22.22
CA THR A 132 0.82 3.62 21.84
C THR A 132 1.25 5.02 21.44
N VAL A 133 0.67 5.53 20.36
CA VAL A 133 0.85 6.93 19.95
C VAL A 133 0.06 7.82 20.90
N ASP A 134 0.74 8.82 21.48
CA ASP A 134 0.10 9.84 22.31
C ASP A 134 -0.53 10.92 21.42
N GLU A 135 -1.80 10.73 21.07
CA GLU A 135 -2.52 11.64 20.15
C GLU A 135 -2.65 13.08 20.67
N SER A 136 -2.46 13.30 21.97
CA SER A 136 -2.56 14.64 22.56
C SER A 136 -1.41 15.56 22.16
N LYS A 137 -0.29 14.99 21.71
CA LYS A 137 0.93 15.71 21.32
C LYS A 137 1.03 15.95 19.82
N LEU A 138 0.09 15.45 19.03
CA LEU A 138 0.11 15.56 17.58
C LEU A 138 -0.68 16.77 17.11
N ASP A 139 -0.13 17.48 16.13
CA ASP A 139 -0.88 18.48 15.38
C ASP A 139 -1.88 17.79 14.44
N LYS A 140 -3.08 18.37 14.33
CA LYS A 140 -4.16 17.92 13.44
C LYS A 140 -4.42 18.90 12.30
N GLY A 141 -3.75 20.05 12.31
CA GLY A 141 -3.93 21.11 11.31
C GLY A 141 -3.17 20.83 10.02
N LEU A 142 -1.89 20.47 10.15
CA LEU A 142 -0.95 20.38 9.03
C LEU A 142 -1.40 19.40 7.93
N LEU A 143 -1.59 18.12 8.28
CA LEU A 143 -2.00 17.09 7.33
C LEU A 143 -3.42 17.29 6.82
N LYS A 144 -4.31 17.80 7.67
CA LYS A 144 -5.69 18.12 7.28
C LYS A 144 -5.74 19.19 6.19
N LYS A 145 -4.93 20.25 6.31
CA LYS A 145 -4.79 21.27 5.26
C LYS A 145 -4.21 20.65 3.99
N TYR A 146 -3.14 19.86 4.10
CA TYR A 146 -2.49 19.22 2.97
C TYR A 146 -3.45 18.35 2.14
N PHE A 147 -4.21 17.47 2.77
CA PHE A 147 -5.18 16.59 2.09
C PHE A 147 -6.43 17.32 1.60
N ALA A 148 -6.74 18.50 2.12
CA ALA A 148 -7.80 19.33 1.54
C ALA A 148 -7.40 19.91 0.18
N GLU A 149 -6.12 20.26 0.01
CA GLU A 149 -5.56 20.74 -1.26
C GLU A 149 -5.20 19.59 -2.21
N HIS A 150 -4.86 18.42 -1.67
CA HIS A 150 -4.50 17.21 -2.42
C HIS A 150 -5.43 16.05 -2.04
N PRO A 151 -6.67 16.01 -2.57
CA PRO A 151 -7.61 14.94 -2.26
C PRO A 151 -7.08 13.58 -2.72
N GLN A 152 -7.08 12.61 -1.80
CA GLN A 152 -6.62 11.25 -2.07
C GLN A 152 -7.70 10.24 -1.67
N GLU A 153 -7.84 9.16 -2.44
CA GLU A 153 -8.81 8.11 -2.16
C GLU A 153 -8.32 7.18 -1.05
N ASN A 154 -9.27 6.67 -0.25
CA ASN A 154 -9.03 5.64 0.79
C ASN A 154 -8.00 6.04 1.88
N LEU A 155 -7.97 7.32 2.26
CA LEU A 155 -7.19 7.75 3.42
C LEU A 155 -7.75 7.14 4.72
N PRO A 156 -6.89 6.73 5.66
CA PRO A 156 -7.32 6.17 6.92
C PRO A 156 -7.95 7.25 7.81
N ASP A 157 -8.82 6.85 8.74
CA ASP A 157 -9.57 7.76 9.62
C ASP A 157 -8.68 8.71 10.45
N PHE A 158 -7.43 8.32 10.72
CA PHE A 158 -6.46 9.09 11.50
C PHE A 158 -5.46 9.89 10.64
N SER A 159 -5.69 10.01 9.33
CA SER A 159 -4.77 10.67 8.39
C SER A 159 -4.53 12.15 8.70
N ASP A 160 -5.37 12.78 9.52
CA ASP A 160 -5.19 14.14 10.02
C ASP A 160 -4.07 14.26 11.07
N LYS A 161 -3.70 13.15 11.74
CA LYS A 161 -2.68 13.11 12.80
C LYS A 161 -1.33 12.59 12.31
N TYR A 162 -1.34 11.48 11.58
CA TYR A 162 -0.13 10.86 11.05
C TYR A 162 -0.46 9.98 9.84
N VAL A 163 0.56 9.69 9.03
CA VAL A 163 0.43 8.90 7.81
C VAL A 163 1.37 7.71 7.89
N ILE A 164 0.84 6.52 7.60
CA ILE A 164 1.62 5.29 7.53
C ILE A 164 1.82 4.94 6.07
N PHE A 165 3.07 4.86 5.65
CA PHE A 165 3.44 4.39 4.33
C PHE A 165 3.82 2.92 4.37
N ARG A 166 3.30 2.16 3.42
CA ARG A 166 3.72 0.78 3.13
C ARG A 166 4.44 0.72 1.78
N ARG A 167 5.31 -0.28 1.61
CA ARG A 167 5.94 -0.59 0.33
C ARG A 167 5.87 -2.09 0.08
N GLY A 168 5.28 -2.46 -1.06
CA GLY A 168 5.06 -3.85 -1.44
C GLY A 168 3.97 -4.53 -0.60
N ILE A 169 3.52 -5.70 -1.08
CA ILE A 169 2.62 -6.61 -0.36
C ILE A 169 3.24 -8.00 -0.43
N GLY A 170 3.55 -8.56 0.74
CA GLY A 170 4.03 -9.93 0.86
C GLY A 170 2.89 -10.94 0.99
N LEU A 171 3.10 -12.15 0.51
CA LEU A 171 2.24 -13.28 0.86
C LEU A 171 2.71 -13.85 2.19
N ASP A 172 1.90 -13.69 3.23
CA ASP A 172 2.10 -14.40 4.49
C ASP A 172 1.61 -15.86 4.32
N GLN A 173 2.53 -16.81 4.49
CA GLN A 173 2.24 -18.24 4.39
C GLN A 173 2.63 -18.91 5.71
N THR A 174 1.63 -19.31 6.49
CA THR A 174 1.84 -20.15 7.67
C THR A 174 1.50 -21.59 7.32
N ALA A 175 2.43 -22.51 7.58
CA ALA A 175 2.20 -23.95 7.47
C ALA A 175 2.19 -24.56 8.87
N ASP A 176 1.01 -24.93 9.35
CA ASP A 176 0.82 -25.68 10.59
C ASP A 176 -0.28 -26.74 10.39
N TYR A 177 -0.50 -27.60 11.37
CA TYR A 177 -1.51 -28.65 11.29
C TYR A 177 -2.95 -28.09 11.28
N PHE A 178 -3.15 -26.85 11.73
CA PHE A 178 -4.43 -26.10 11.76
C PHE A 178 -5.61 -26.97 12.20
N VAL A 179 -5.41 -27.77 13.25
CA VAL A 179 -6.38 -28.79 13.67
C VAL A 179 -7.65 -28.13 14.19
N MET A 180 -7.52 -27.07 15.00
CA MET A 180 -8.66 -26.37 15.58
C MET A 180 -9.47 -25.65 14.50
N GLU A 181 -8.81 -24.99 13.54
CA GLU A 181 -9.47 -24.30 12.43
C GLU A 181 -10.22 -25.28 11.52
N LYS A 182 -9.67 -26.49 11.32
CA LYS A 182 -10.35 -27.58 10.60
C LYS A 182 -11.57 -28.10 11.37
N VAL A 183 -11.46 -28.25 12.69
CA VAL A 183 -12.58 -28.69 13.54
C VAL A 183 -13.70 -27.63 13.56
N ASP A 184 -13.37 -26.36 13.77
CA ASP A 184 -14.33 -25.25 13.74
C ASP A 184 -15.03 -25.15 12.38
N MET A 185 -14.29 -25.35 11.28
CA MET A 185 -14.87 -25.42 9.94
C MET A 185 -15.83 -26.62 9.78
N LEU A 186 -15.49 -27.81 10.29
CA LEU A 186 -16.38 -28.97 10.26
C LEU A 186 -17.65 -28.71 11.09
N ILE A 187 -17.52 -28.10 12.26
CA ILE A 187 -18.64 -27.70 13.13
C ILE A 187 -19.53 -26.69 12.39
N ALA A 188 -18.95 -25.65 11.78
CA ALA A 188 -19.71 -24.65 11.02
C ALA A 188 -20.47 -25.28 9.84
N ARG A 189 -19.84 -26.20 9.10
CA ARG A 189 -20.51 -26.94 8.01
C ARG A 189 -21.62 -27.85 8.52
N PHE A 190 -21.40 -28.52 9.65
CA PHE A 190 -22.41 -29.36 10.28
C PHE A 190 -23.61 -28.53 10.73
N TRP A 191 -23.39 -27.38 11.37
CA TRP A 191 -24.47 -26.46 11.74
C TRP A 191 -25.20 -25.90 10.54
N ALA A 192 -24.48 -25.47 9.49
CA ALA A 192 -25.11 -24.99 8.26
C ALA A 192 -25.96 -26.10 7.60
N PHE A 193 -25.47 -27.34 7.58
CA PHE A 193 -26.24 -28.48 7.09
C PHE A 193 -27.48 -28.75 7.96
N LEU A 194 -27.32 -28.79 9.28
CA LEU A 194 -28.40 -29.05 10.22
C LEU A 194 -29.47 -27.95 10.16
N LEU A 195 -29.09 -26.67 10.06
CA LEU A 195 -30.00 -25.53 9.89
C LEU A 195 -30.74 -25.59 8.55
N ARG A 196 -30.08 -26.05 7.48
CA ARG A 196 -30.68 -26.22 6.15
C ARG A 196 -31.68 -27.38 6.11
N VAL A 197 -31.35 -28.51 6.73
CA VAL A 197 -32.23 -29.69 6.84
C VAL A 197 -33.45 -29.39 7.72
N THR A 198 -33.25 -28.69 8.83
CA THR A 198 -34.33 -28.35 9.77
C THR A 198 -35.18 -27.15 9.31
N ARG A 199 -34.86 -26.52 8.16
CA ARG A 199 -35.50 -25.31 7.61
C ARG A 199 -35.58 -24.11 8.58
N LEU A 200 -34.82 -24.13 9.67
CA LEU A 200 -34.79 -23.08 10.69
C LEU A 200 -34.07 -21.81 10.23
N GLU A 201 -33.35 -21.83 9.11
CA GLU A 201 -32.82 -20.63 8.46
C GLU A 201 -33.90 -19.56 8.21
N LYS A 202 -35.17 -19.97 7.97
CA LYS A 202 -36.30 -19.05 7.77
C LYS A 202 -36.82 -18.41 9.07
N LEU A 203 -36.51 -18.96 10.23
CA LEU A 203 -36.92 -18.43 11.53
C LEU A 203 -35.88 -17.47 12.12
N LEU A 204 -34.58 -17.74 11.92
CA LEU A 204 -33.50 -16.88 12.42
C LEU A 204 -33.18 -15.68 11.51
N SER A 205 -33.47 -15.76 10.21
CA SER A 205 -33.26 -14.63 9.27
C SER A 205 -34.29 -13.49 9.40
N ARG A 206 -35.29 -13.62 10.28
CA ARG A 206 -36.38 -12.64 10.40
C ARG A 206 -36.10 -11.48 11.38
N ARG A 207 -34.90 -11.38 11.96
CA ARG A 207 -34.48 -10.22 12.78
C ARG A 207 -33.02 -9.83 12.52
N SER A 208 -32.81 -9.14 11.40
CA SER A 208 -31.78 -8.10 11.27
C SER A 208 -32.13 -7.15 10.12
N SER A 209 -33.30 -6.51 10.20
CA SER A 209 -33.61 -5.35 9.36
C SER A 209 -32.88 -4.14 9.93
N GLY A 210 -31.72 -3.81 9.37
CA GLY A 210 -30.98 -2.62 9.78
C GLY A 210 -29.49 -2.65 9.45
N ARG A 211 -29.12 -2.98 8.21
CA ARG A 211 -27.78 -2.60 7.71
C ARG A 211 -27.90 -2.21 6.24
N HIS A 212 -27.49 -0.97 5.97
CA HIS A 212 -27.54 -0.31 4.67
C HIS A 212 -27.04 -1.22 3.54
N LYS A 213 -27.91 -1.45 2.55
CA LYS A 213 -27.50 -1.88 1.21
C LYS A 213 -26.68 -0.75 0.59
N LYS A 214 -25.36 -0.86 0.56
CA LYS A 214 -24.57 -0.22 -0.50
C LYS A 214 -25.03 -0.84 -1.83
N GLN A 215 -25.49 0.01 -2.74
CA GLN A 215 -25.93 -0.41 -4.08
C GLN A 215 -24.76 -1.08 -4.82
N PRO A 216 -24.99 -2.18 -5.54
CA PRO A 216 -24.01 -2.68 -6.49
C PRO A 216 -23.96 -1.68 -7.65
N LYS A 217 -22.81 -1.00 -7.82
CA LYS A 217 -22.55 -0.24 -9.05
C LYS A 217 -22.64 -1.21 -10.23
N LYS A 218 -23.41 -0.79 -11.22
CA LYS A 218 -23.64 -1.47 -12.50
C LYS A 218 -22.28 -1.55 -13.21
N ASN A 219 -21.72 -2.75 -13.33
CA ASN A 219 -20.56 -2.99 -14.19
C ASN A 219 -21.05 -2.84 -15.63
N GLU A 220 -20.81 -1.68 -16.23
CA GLU A 220 -20.70 -1.60 -17.68
C GLU A 220 -19.37 -2.25 -18.05
N GLU A 221 -19.48 -3.36 -18.80
CA GLU A 221 -18.37 -4.08 -19.38
C GLU A 221 -17.61 -3.16 -20.31
N ILE A 222 -16.52 -2.59 -19.81
CA ILE A 222 -15.35 -2.31 -20.63
C ILE A 222 -14.37 -3.39 -20.18
N GLN A 223 -14.17 -4.41 -21.01
CA GLN A 223 -13.04 -5.31 -20.85
C GLN A 223 -11.78 -4.46 -21.07
N PRO A 224 -10.95 -4.21 -20.04
CA PRO A 224 -9.58 -3.85 -20.33
C PRO A 224 -8.94 -5.12 -20.86
N GLU A 225 -8.18 -5.02 -21.94
CA GLU A 225 -7.26 -6.07 -22.32
C GLU A 225 -6.43 -6.47 -21.08
N PRO A 226 -6.20 -7.77 -20.82
CA PRO A 226 -5.41 -8.18 -19.68
C PRO A 226 -3.97 -7.70 -19.89
N ASP A 227 -3.60 -6.60 -19.24
CA ASP A 227 -2.20 -6.28 -19.00
C ASP A 227 -1.59 -7.49 -18.26
N GLU A 228 -0.60 -8.12 -18.89
CA GLU A 228 0.02 -9.39 -18.47
C GLU A 228 0.75 -9.32 -17.11
N ASP A 229 0.70 -8.18 -16.41
CA ASP A 229 1.49 -7.84 -15.23
C ASP A 229 0.74 -7.94 -13.89
N GLU A 230 -0.54 -8.33 -13.88
CA GLU A 230 -1.35 -8.38 -12.66
C GLU A 230 -1.29 -9.77 -11.96
N LEU A 231 -0.73 -9.81 -10.75
CA LEU A 231 -0.70 -11.05 -9.95
C LEU A 231 -2.05 -11.27 -9.26
N TYR A 232 -2.87 -12.12 -9.89
CA TYR A 232 -4.11 -12.61 -9.32
C TYR A 232 -3.84 -13.83 -8.43
N VAL A 233 -4.06 -13.71 -7.12
CA VAL A 233 -3.95 -14.83 -6.18
C VAL A 233 -5.34 -15.31 -5.77
N GLU A 234 -5.60 -16.60 -5.99
CA GLU A 234 -6.83 -17.23 -5.53
C GLU A 234 -6.79 -17.37 -4.00
N ARG A 235 -7.68 -16.66 -3.31
CA ARG A 235 -7.85 -16.81 -1.86
C ARG A 235 -8.58 -18.11 -1.58
N ILE A 236 -7.84 -19.12 -1.16
CA ILE A 236 -8.42 -20.37 -0.68
C ILE A 236 -8.85 -20.18 0.78
N ARG A 237 -10.12 -19.81 1.00
CA ARG A 237 -10.71 -19.87 2.34
C ARG A 237 -10.91 -21.34 2.72
N LEU A 238 -10.47 -21.74 3.91
CA LEU A 238 -10.73 -23.08 4.49
C LEU A 238 -12.21 -23.47 4.38
N GLU A 239 -13.12 -22.52 4.64
CA GLU A 239 -14.57 -22.66 4.51
C GLU A 239 -15.05 -23.16 3.13
N ASN A 240 -14.28 -22.87 2.07
CA ASN A 240 -14.61 -23.21 0.70
C ASN A 240 -13.82 -24.41 0.16
N MET A 241 -12.94 -25.01 0.97
CA MET A 241 -12.10 -26.13 0.55
C MET A 241 -12.95 -27.39 0.31
N GLU A 242 -12.82 -28.04 -0.85
CA GLU A 242 -13.47 -29.33 -1.10
C GLU A 242 -12.82 -30.40 -0.21
N LEU A 243 -13.54 -30.84 0.82
CA LEU A 243 -13.11 -31.95 1.65
C LEU A 243 -13.54 -33.24 0.95
N ARG A 244 -12.58 -34.00 0.44
CA ARG A 244 -12.82 -35.39 0.02
C ARG A 244 -12.69 -36.26 1.28
N PHE A 245 -13.77 -36.91 1.66
CA PHE A 245 -13.80 -37.96 2.67
C PHE A 245 -13.62 -39.31 1.98
#